data_AF-A0AAN8X473-F1
#
_entry.id   AF-A0AAN8X473-F1
#
_cell.length_a   1.000
_cell.length_b   1.000
_cell.length_c   1.000
_cell.angle_alpha   90.00
_cell.angle_beta   90.00
_cell.angle_gamma   90.00
#
_symmetry.space_group_name_H-M   'P 1'
#
loop_
_entity.id
_entity.type
_entity.pdbx_description
1 polymer ?
#
loop_
_entity_poly.entity_id
_entity_poly.type
_entity_poly.pdbx_seq_one_letter_code
_entity_poly.pdbx_strand_id
1 'polypeptide(L)'
;MEKTCSGHEVVPLEGEELARQEKDFTGYVDLGMVRFQPGRWLFPSSFTRFADKIYNFKVKPNDVYIVTWPKCGTTWTQEIVWTMRNNPNLDNPLAKAPVNARVPFLE
;
A
#
# COMPACT_ATOMS: atom_id res chain seq x y z
N MET A 1 -23.47 0.14 -7.42
CA MET A 1 -22.23 -0.27 -6.73
C MET A 1 -22.20 0.48 -5.41
N GLU A 2 -21.91 -0.20 -4.31
CA GLU A 2 -21.88 0.43 -2.98
C GLU A 2 -20.63 1.33 -2.88
N LYS A 3 -20.79 2.54 -2.33
CA LYS A 3 -19.65 3.44 -2.09
C LYS A 3 -18.85 2.94 -0.90
N THR A 4 -17.54 3.03 -0.97
CA THR A 4 -16.67 2.77 0.17
C THR A 4 -16.87 3.84 1.25
N CYS A 5 -16.40 3.56 2.47
CA CYS A 5 -16.35 4.53 3.56
C CYS A 5 -15.53 5.78 3.19
N SER A 6 -14.56 5.66 2.28
CA SER A 6 -13.82 6.78 1.72
C SER A 6 -14.61 7.61 0.71
N GLY A 7 -15.86 7.27 0.43
CA GLY A 7 -16.76 7.94 -0.51
C GLY A 7 -16.51 7.60 -1.98
N HIS A 8 -15.60 6.67 -2.27
CA HIS A 8 -15.24 6.30 -3.63
C HIS A 8 -16.20 5.26 -4.19
N GLU A 9 -16.45 5.34 -5.50
CA GLU A 9 -17.07 4.27 -6.26
C GLU A 9 -15.99 3.34 -6.84
N VAL A 10 -16.19 2.03 -6.68
CA VAL A 10 -15.28 1.00 -7.19
C VAL A 10 -15.83 0.45 -8.50
N VAL A 11 -15.12 0.72 -9.60
CA VAL A 11 -15.51 0.30 -10.95
C VAL A 11 -14.52 -0.74 -11.46
N PRO A 12 -14.96 -1.94 -11.89
CA PRO A 12 -14.08 -2.90 -12.54
C PRO A 12 -13.37 -2.32 -13.77
N LEU A 13 -12.11 -2.70 -13.97
CA LEU A 13 -11.39 -2.40 -15.19
C LEU A 13 -11.75 -3.43 -16.25
N GLU A 14 -12.09 -3.00 -17.46
CA GLU A 14 -12.53 -3.86 -18.55
C GLU A 14 -11.91 -3.45 -19.90
N GLY A 15 -12.02 -4.31 -20.90
CA GLY A 15 -11.66 -4.01 -22.28
C GLY A 15 -10.15 -3.90 -22.55
N GLU A 16 -9.78 -3.02 -23.49
CA GLU A 16 -8.40 -2.89 -23.97
C GLU A 16 -7.41 -2.49 -22.85
N GLU A 17 -7.87 -1.70 -21.89
CA GLU A 17 -7.03 -1.25 -20.78
C GLU A 17 -6.65 -2.41 -19.86
N LEU A 18 -7.61 -3.28 -19.51
CA LEU A 18 -7.34 -4.50 -18.74
C LEU A 18 -6.39 -5.42 -19.52
N ALA A 19 -6.64 -5.66 -20.80
CA ALA A 19 -5.80 -6.53 -21.63
C ALA A 19 -4.34 -6.03 -21.70
N ARG A 20 -4.13 -4.71 -21.75
CA ARG A 20 -2.79 -4.10 -21.69
C ARG A 20 -2.13 -4.33 -20.34
N GLN A 21 -2.88 -4.13 -19.26
CA GLN A 21 -2.36 -4.35 -17.91
C GLN A 21 -1.97 -5.81 -17.68
N GLU A 22 -2.80 -6.76 -18.09
CA GLU A 22 -2.52 -8.20 -17.94
C GLU A 22 -1.27 -8.63 -18.73
N LYS A 23 -1.05 -8.03 -19.89
CA LYS A 23 0.16 -8.25 -20.70
C LYS A 23 1.43 -7.78 -19.98
N ASP A 24 1.40 -6.58 -19.42
CA ASP A 24 2.59 -5.94 -18.83
C ASP A 24 2.83 -6.38 -17.37
N PHE A 25 1.78 -6.79 -16.65
CA PHE A 25 1.79 -7.12 -15.23
C PHE A 25 1.25 -8.54 -14.98
N THR A 26 1.98 -9.54 -15.49
CA THR A 26 1.58 -10.96 -15.46
C THR A 26 1.28 -11.53 -14.06
N GLY A 27 1.83 -10.93 -13.00
CA GLY A 27 1.55 -11.32 -11.61
C GLY A 27 0.13 -10.98 -11.11
N TYR A 28 -0.67 -10.24 -11.89
CA TYR A 28 -1.99 -9.74 -11.49
C TYR A 28 -3.15 -10.25 -12.35
N VAL A 29 -2.88 -11.11 -13.34
CA VAL A 29 -3.84 -11.52 -14.39
C VAL A 29 -5.12 -12.14 -13.80
N ASP A 30 -5.01 -12.90 -12.71
CA ASP A 30 -6.17 -13.59 -12.11
C ASP A 30 -6.79 -12.83 -10.92
N LEU A 31 -6.26 -11.66 -10.56
CA LEU A 31 -6.75 -10.88 -9.41
C LEU A 31 -7.91 -9.96 -9.77
N GLY A 32 -8.06 -9.66 -11.07
CA GLY A 32 -8.91 -8.58 -11.56
C GLY A 32 -8.43 -7.21 -11.07
N MET A 33 -8.83 -6.16 -11.78
CA MET A 33 -8.40 -4.79 -11.48
C MET A 33 -9.62 -3.91 -11.30
N VAL A 34 -9.55 -2.98 -10.34
CA VAL A 34 -10.62 -2.04 -10.04
C VAL A 34 -10.07 -0.62 -9.97
N ARG A 35 -10.92 0.33 -10.36
CA ARG A 35 -10.66 1.76 -10.34
C ARG A 35 -11.53 2.44 -9.31
N PHE A 36 -10.91 3.13 -8.36
CA PHE A 36 -11.59 3.96 -7.39
C PHE A 36 -11.82 5.36 -7.97
N GLN A 37 -13.06 5.82 -7.94
CA GLN A 37 -13.47 7.13 -8.47
C GLN A 37 -14.10 8.01 -7.38
N PRO A 38 -13.82 9.32 -7.38
CA PRO A 38 -12.96 10.06 -8.31
C PRO A 38 -11.45 9.81 -8.05
N GLY A 39 -10.58 10.20 -8.99
CA GLY A 39 -9.11 10.13 -8.83
C GLY A 39 -8.40 9.04 -9.66
N ARG A 40 -9.15 8.05 -10.16
CA ARG A 40 -8.65 6.98 -11.06
C ARG A 40 -7.56 6.12 -10.43
N TRP A 41 -7.62 5.88 -9.11
CA TRP A 41 -6.69 4.99 -8.43
C TRP A 41 -6.95 3.54 -8.85
N LEU A 42 -5.90 2.83 -9.24
CA LEU A 42 -5.98 1.48 -9.79
C LEU A 42 -5.39 0.48 -8.79
N PHE A 43 -6.20 -0.50 -8.39
CA PHE A 43 -5.81 -1.53 -7.43
C PHE A 43 -6.31 -2.90 -7.87
N PRO A 44 -5.64 -4.00 -7.47
CA PRO A 44 -6.21 -5.33 -7.62
C PRO A 44 -7.56 -5.42 -6.89
N SER A 45 -8.49 -6.22 -7.41
CA SER A 45 -9.84 -6.33 -6.82
C SER A 45 -9.81 -6.75 -5.35
N SER A 46 -8.78 -7.49 -4.92
CA SER A 46 -8.59 -7.92 -3.53
C SER A 46 -8.48 -6.76 -2.53
N PHE A 47 -7.97 -5.60 -2.95
CA PHE A 47 -7.88 -4.37 -2.13
C PHE A 47 -9.24 -3.97 -1.56
N THR A 48 -10.33 -4.21 -2.31
CA THR A 48 -11.70 -3.85 -1.88
C THR A 48 -12.10 -4.50 -0.56
N ARG A 49 -11.51 -5.65 -0.20
CA ARG A 49 -11.73 -6.34 1.07
C ARG A 49 -11.16 -5.59 2.28
N PHE A 50 -10.21 -4.68 2.03
CA PHE A 50 -9.47 -3.94 3.06
C PHE A 50 -9.73 -2.43 3.00
N ALA A 51 -10.18 -1.88 1.87
CA ALA A 51 -10.42 -0.45 1.66
C ALA A 51 -11.11 0.25 2.84
N ASP A 52 -12.25 -0.27 3.29
CA ASP A 52 -13.00 0.34 4.41
C ASP A 52 -12.32 0.13 5.76
N LYS A 53 -11.60 -0.97 5.95
CA LYS A 53 -10.84 -1.22 7.18
C LYS A 53 -9.67 -0.27 7.30
N ILE A 54 -8.97 -0.02 6.19
CA ILE A 54 -7.83 0.89 6.11
C ILE A 54 -8.30 2.34 6.27
N TYR A 55 -9.41 2.72 5.63
CA TYR A 55 -10.01 4.04 5.82
C TYR A 55 -10.40 4.31 7.29
N ASN A 56 -10.93 3.30 7.97
CA ASN A 56 -11.33 3.39 9.38
C ASN A 56 -10.21 3.03 10.37
N PHE A 57 -8.97 2.83 9.90
CA PHE A 57 -7.85 2.40 10.72
C PHE A 57 -7.62 3.36 11.89
N LYS A 58 -7.45 2.82 13.10
CA LYS A 58 -7.27 3.61 14.32
C LYS A 58 -5.81 3.98 14.51
N VAL A 59 -5.47 5.18 14.04
CA VAL A 59 -4.13 5.78 14.21
C VAL A 59 -3.86 6.07 15.68
N LYS A 60 -2.64 5.79 16.13
CA LYS A 60 -2.14 6.13 17.47
C LYS A 60 -1.25 7.38 17.41
N PRO A 61 -1.16 8.17 18.49
CA PRO A 61 -0.35 9.40 18.51
C PRO A 61 1.14 9.20 18.18
N ASN A 62 1.67 7.99 18.39
CA ASN A 62 3.07 7.65 18.18
C ASN A 62 3.31 6.86 16.89
N ASP A 63 2.32 6.74 16.01
CA ASP A 63 2.50 6.10 14.71
C ASP A 63 3.29 7.03 13.78
N VAL A 64 4.16 6.42 12.96
CA VAL A 64 4.93 7.12 11.92
C VAL A 64 4.61 6.45 10.59
N TYR A 65 4.10 7.23 9.64
CA TYR A 65 3.75 6.75 8.30
C TYR A 65 4.80 7.21 7.29
N ILE A 66 5.22 6.31 6.42
CA ILE A 66 6.05 6.60 5.26
C ILE A 66 5.19 6.33 4.04
N VAL A 67 4.69 7.40 3.42
CA VAL A 67 3.75 7.35 2.31
C VAL A 67 4.39 7.94 1.07
N THR A 68 4.54 7.13 0.02
CA THR A 68 5.03 7.59 -1.28
C THR A 68 4.38 6.79 -2.40
N TRP A 69 4.55 7.25 -3.64
CA TRP A 69 4.37 6.37 -4.79
C TRP A 69 5.41 5.24 -4.77
N PRO A 70 5.10 4.01 -5.22
CA PRO A 70 6.08 2.93 -5.25
C PRO A 70 7.32 3.33 -6.05
N LYS A 71 8.48 2.85 -5.59
CA LYS A 71 9.81 3.10 -6.17
C LYS A 71 10.38 4.52 -5.99
N CYS A 72 9.79 5.35 -5.14
CA CYS A 72 10.31 6.69 -4.80
C CYS A 72 11.25 6.71 -3.57
N GLY A 73 11.94 5.61 -3.25
CA GLY A 73 12.88 5.56 -2.11
C GLY A 73 12.26 5.24 -0.74
N THR A 74 11.09 4.56 -0.72
CA THR A 74 10.43 4.12 0.52
C THR A 74 11.35 3.32 1.43
N THR A 75 12.07 2.33 0.91
CA THR A 75 12.94 1.45 1.70
C THR A 75 14.06 2.22 2.39
N TRP A 76 14.70 3.17 1.69
CA TRP A 76 15.72 4.04 2.30
C TRP A 76 15.14 4.88 3.43
N THR A 77 13.97 5.47 3.20
CA THR A 77 13.28 6.28 4.22
C THR A 77 12.90 5.42 5.43
N GLN A 78 12.44 4.19 5.21
CA GLN A 78 12.11 3.23 6.27
C GLN A 78 13.32 2.90 7.14
N GLU A 79 14.49 2.63 6.54
CA GLU A 79 15.71 2.35 7.29
C GLU A 79 16.19 3.55 8.12
N ILE A 80 16.19 4.75 7.52
CA ILE A 80 16.63 5.99 8.17
C ILE A 80 15.73 6.28 9.38
N VAL A 81 14.41 6.33 9.16
CA VAL A 81 13.44 6.67 10.21
C VAL A 81 13.44 5.61 11.31
N TRP A 82 13.48 4.32 10.95
CA TRP A 82 13.50 3.26 11.96
C TRP A 82 14.77 3.30 12.80
N THR A 83 15.94 3.54 12.19
CA THR A 83 17.22 3.64 12.88
C THR A 83 17.25 4.86 13.83
N MET A 84 16.84 6.03 13.35
CA MET A 84 16.77 7.24 14.19
C MET A 84 15.90 7.05 15.42
N ARG A 85 14.79 6.31 15.27
CA ARG A 85 13.81 6.12 16.35
C ARG A 85 14.17 4.99 17.32
N ASN A 86 14.69 3.87 16.81
CA ASN A 86 14.82 2.62 17.57
C ASN A 86 16.27 2.16 17.76
N ASN A 87 17.24 2.77 17.08
CA ASN A 87 18.64 2.38 17.11
C ASN A 87 19.61 3.59 17.08
N PRO A 88 19.48 4.55 18.02
CA PRO A 88 20.28 5.77 18.00
C PRO A 88 21.79 5.52 18.21
N ASN A 89 22.15 4.44 18.93
CA ASN A 89 23.54 4.06 19.21
C ASN A 89 24.11 3.02 18.23
N LEU A 90 23.33 2.63 17.20
CA LEU A 90 23.70 1.65 16.19
C LEU A 90 24.02 0.23 16.71
N ASP A 91 23.48 -0.14 17.87
CA ASP A 91 23.72 -1.40 18.58
C ASP A 91 22.48 -2.30 18.72
N ASN A 92 21.30 -1.85 18.28
CA ASN A 92 20.06 -2.63 18.34
C ASN A 92 20.15 -3.86 17.41
N PRO A 93 20.05 -5.10 17.94
CA PRO A 93 20.19 -6.32 17.13
C PRO A 93 19.09 -6.46 16.07
N LEU A 94 17.92 -5.85 16.28
CA LEU A 94 16.84 -5.85 15.30
C LEU A 94 17.19 -5.06 14.04
N ALA A 95 18.22 -4.20 14.05
CA ALA A 95 18.66 -3.48 12.85
C ALA A 95 19.14 -4.41 11.73
N LYS A 96 19.47 -5.66 12.04
CA LYS A 96 19.80 -6.70 11.04
C LYS A 96 18.59 -7.47 10.54
N ALA A 97 17.42 -7.31 11.17
CA ALA A 97 16.20 -7.93 10.71
C ALA A 97 15.72 -7.28 9.40
N PRO A 98 15.12 -8.07 8.48
CA PRO A 98 14.50 -7.55 7.26
C PRO A 98 13.56 -6.37 7.54
N VAL A 99 13.56 -5.37 6.65
CA VAL A 99 12.78 -4.13 6.84
C VAL A 99 11.29 -4.41 7.02
N ASN A 100 10.74 -5.40 6.33
CA ASN A 100 9.33 -5.81 6.44
C ASN A 100 8.97 -6.45 7.78
N ALA A 101 9.95 -6.91 8.57
CA ALA A 101 9.73 -7.36 9.95
C ALA A 101 9.72 -6.20 10.95
N ARG A 102 10.27 -5.04 10.57
CA ARG A 102 10.40 -3.84 11.41
C ARG A 102 9.39 -2.75 11.10
N VAL A 103 8.97 -2.67 9.84
CA VAL A 103 8.03 -1.68 9.33
C VAL A 103 6.86 -2.42 8.68
N PRO A 104 5.71 -2.49 9.38
CA PRO A 104 4.50 -3.07 8.81
C PRO A 104 4.08 -2.35 7.53
N PHE A 105 3.63 -3.13 6.54
CA PHE A 105 3.11 -2.61 5.29
C PHE A 105 1.57 -2.59 5.36
N LEU A 106 0.97 -1.44 5.03
CA LEU A 106 -0.47 -1.22 5.23
C LEU A 106 -1.33 -1.66 4.05
N GLU A 107 -0.79 -1.71 2.81
CA GLU A 107 -1.60 -2.02 1.61
C GLU A 107 -1.01 -3.10 0.69
#